data_AF-A0A3C2E6H7-F1
#
_entry.id   AF-A0A3C2E6H7-F1
#
_cell.length_a   1.000
_cell.length_b   1.000
_cell.length_c   1.000
_cell.angle_alpha   90.00
_cell.angle_beta   90.00
_cell.angle_gamma   90.00
#
_symmetry.space_group_name_H-M   'P 1'
#
loop_
_entity.id
_entity.type
_entity.pdbx_description
1 polymer ?
#
loop_
_entity_poly.entity_id
_entity_poly.type
_entity_poly.pdbx_seq_one_letter_code
_entity_poly.pdbx_strand_id
1 'polypeptide(L)'
;MDAAHILLLVSTSLILLAVAGAALLRQAGAPLLLMFLGIGMLAGEEGPGQIFFNDYGLAYGFGSLALALILFDGGLGTSLRRLRGVLRPSLTLATAGVLITAGITAAGAHYLFGLGWIESLLMGAIVSSTDA
;
A
#
# COMPACT_ATOMS: atom_id res chain seq x y z
N MET A 1 -20.66 1.77 27.24
CA MET A 1 -19.67 0.67 27.17
C MET A 1 -19.78 -0.10 25.85
N ASP A 2 -20.91 -0.02 25.15
CA ASP A 2 -21.21 -0.84 23.95
C ASP A 2 -20.41 -0.45 22.70
N ALA A 3 -20.17 0.84 22.47
CA ALA A 3 -19.43 1.30 21.29
C ALA A 3 -18.00 0.74 21.20
N ALA A 4 -17.29 0.67 22.34
CA ALA A 4 -15.95 0.09 22.38
C ALA A 4 -15.95 -1.41 22.06
N HIS A 5 -16.97 -2.14 22.51
CA HIS A 5 -17.10 -3.57 22.25
C HIS A 5 -17.44 -3.82 20.78
N ILE A 6 -18.32 -3.02 20.19
CA ILE A 6 -18.65 -3.08 18.76
C ILE A 6 -17.40 -2.77 17.91
N LEU A 7 -16.65 -1.73 18.27
CA LEU A 7 -15.44 -1.35 17.53
C LEU A 7 -14.36 -2.44 17.61
N LEU A 8 -14.18 -3.05 18.78
CA LEU A 8 -13.30 -4.22 18.94
C LEU A 8 -13.79 -5.42 18.14
N LEU A 9 -15.09 -5.70 18.14
CA LEU A 9 -15.68 -6.81 17.39
C LEU A 9 -15.45 -6.64 15.88
N VAL A 10 -15.75 -5.45 15.34
CA VAL A 10 -15.57 -5.14 13.92
C VAL A 10 -14.09 -5.20 13.53
N SER A 11 -13.21 -4.55 14.31
CA SER A 11 -11.77 -4.54 14.03
C SER A 11 -11.18 -5.95 14.07
N THR A 12 -11.53 -6.74 15.09
CA THR A 12 -11.04 -8.12 15.24
C THR A 12 -11.60 -9.01 14.13
N SER A 13 -12.87 -8.88 13.78
CA SER A 13 -13.48 -9.64 12.68
C SER A 13 -12.81 -9.33 11.35
N LEU A 14 -12.54 -8.05 11.05
CA LEU A 14 -11.83 -7.64 9.83
C LEU A 14 -10.40 -8.20 9.80
N ILE A 15 -9.66 -8.12 10.91
CA ILE A 15 -8.31 -8.69 11.01
C ILE A 15 -8.35 -10.21 10.81
N LEU A 16 -9.31 -10.91 11.43
CA LEU A 16 -9.48 -12.35 11.28
C LEU A 16 -9.80 -12.74 9.84
N LEU A 17 -10.69 -12.02 9.17
CA LEU A 17 -11.01 -12.24 7.76
C LEU A 17 -9.79 -12.01 6.86
N ALA A 18 -9.03 -10.95 7.11
CA ALA A 18 -7.80 -10.66 6.40
C ALA A 18 -6.76 -11.77 6.57
N VAL A 19 -6.51 -12.23 7.80
CA VAL A 19 -5.52 -13.28 8.10
C VAL A 19 -5.98 -14.65 7.57
N ALA A 20 -7.24 -15.01 7.76
CA ALA A 20 -7.80 -16.27 7.27
C ALA A 20 -7.81 -16.32 5.74
N GLY A 21 -8.25 -15.23 5.10
CA GLY A 21 -8.19 -15.08 3.65
C GLY A 21 -6.75 -15.19 3.14
N ALA A 22 -5.79 -14.53 3.80
CA ALA A 22 -4.38 -14.61 3.44
C ALA A 22 -3.86 -16.05 3.47
N ALA A 23 -4.21 -16.81 4.51
CA ALA A 23 -3.81 -18.21 4.64
C ALA A 23 -4.39 -19.10 3.52
N LEU A 24 -5.66 -18.88 3.15
CA LEU A 24 -6.33 -19.64 2.08
C LEU A 24 -5.76 -19.28 0.70
N LEU A 25 -5.58 -17.99 0.39
CA LEU A 25 -5.12 -17.55 -0.92
C LEU A 25 -3.64 -17.86 -1.17
N ARG A 26 -2.82 -17.95 -0.11
CA ARG A 26 -1.43 -18.44 -0.24
C ARG A 26 -1.36 -19.86 -0.83
N GLN A 27 -2.38 -20.69 -0.59
CA GLN A 27 -2.46 -22.02 -1.20
C GLN A 27 -2.98 -21.97 -2.65
N ALA A 28 -3.83 -20.99 -2.97
CA ALA A 28 -4.41 -20.81 -4.31
C ALA A 28 -3.53 -20.01 -5.29
N GLY A 29 -2.43 -19.40 -4.82
CA GLY A 29 -1.49 -18.63 -5.66
C GLY A 29 -1.99 -17.25 -6.11
N ALA A 30 -3.09 -16.75 -5.54
CA ALA A 30 -3.69 -15.47 -5.91
C ALA A 30 -2.96 -14.26 -5.26
N PRO A 31 -2.98 -13.06 -5.87
CA PRO A 31 -2.29 -11.89 -5.34
C PRO A 31 -2.88 -11.41 -4.02
N LEU A 32 -2.11 -11.52 -2.94
CA LEU A 32 -2.56 -11.19 -1.58
C LEU A 32 -3.02 -9.74 -1.43
N LEU A 33 -2.32 -8.80 -2.09
CA LEU A 33 -2.67 -7.37 -2.11
C LEU A 33 -4.09 -7.12 -2.65
N LEU A 34 -4.47 -7.80 -3.74
CA LEU A 34 -5.81 -7.65 -4.32
C LEU A 34 -6.90 -8.15 -3.38
N MET A 35 -6.60 -9.16 -2.57
CA MET A 35 -7.53 -9.65 -1.56
C MET A 35 -7.71 -8.66 -0.42
N PHE A 36 -6.63 -8.09 0.14
CA PHE A 36 -6.76 -7.06 1.17
C PHE A 36 -7.50 -5.83 0.66
N LEU A 37 -7.22 -5.41 -0.57
CA LEU A 37 -7.98 -4.34 -1.23
C LEU A 37 -9.46 -4.71 -1.36
N GLY A 38 -9.77 -5.92 -1.84
CA GLY A 38 -11.15 -6.39 -1.99
C GLY A 38 -11.91 -6.44 -0.66
N ILE A 39 -11.29 -6.97 0.41
CA ILE A 39 -11.90 -6.97 1.75
C ILE A 39 -12.15 -5.53 2.23
N GLY A 40 -11.19 -4.63 2.04
CA GLY A 40 -11.34 -3.21 2.39
C GLY A 40 -12.47 -2.53 1.62
N MET A 41 -12.55 -2.75 0.30
CA MET A 41 -13.63 -2.23 -0.54
C MET A 41 -15.00 -2.78 -0.13
N LEU A 42 -15.09 -4.08 0.18
CA LEU A 42 -16.34 -4.69 0.64
C LEU A 42 -16.77 -4.18 2.02
N ALA A 43 -15.81 -3.88 2.89
CA ALA A 43 -16.07 -3.35 4.21
C ALA A 43 -16.42 -1.86 4.20
N GLY A 44 -15.85 -1.08 3.28
CA GLY A 44 -15.99 0.37 3.20
C GLY A 44 -17.39 0.87 2.85
N GLU A 45 -17.50 2.20 2.72
CA GLU A 45 -18.77 2.92 2.52
C GLU A 45 -19.53 2.49 1.26
N GLU A 46 -18.83 2.26 0.14
CA GLU A 46 -19.42 1.79 -1.12
C GLU A 46 -19.65 0.26 -1.14
N GLY A 47 -19.19 -0.45 -0.11
CA GLY A 47 -19.32 -1.90 0.03
C GLY A 47 -20.52 -2.34 0.86
N PRO A 48 -20.84 -3.64 0.89
CA PRO A 48 -21.89 -4.21 1.74
C PRO A 48 -21.66 -3.99 3.25
N GLY A 49 -20.41 -3.73 3.68
CA GLY A 49 -20.08 -3.46 5.08
C GLY A 49 -20.47 -2.07 5.57
N GLN A 50 -20.64 -1.09 4.67
CA GLN A 50 -21.06 0.30 4.97
C GLN A 50 -20.28 0.96 6.12
N ILE A 51 -19.00 0.66 6.25
CA ILE A 51 -18.14 1.29 7.26
C ILE A 51 -17.74 2.68 6.74
N PHE A 52 -18.39 3.71 7.27
CA PHE A 52 -18.04 5.11 7.02
C PHE A 52 -16.73 5.44 7.73
N PHE A 53 -15.71 5.77 6.95
CA PHE A 53 -14.39 6.15 7.45
C PHE A 53 -13.95 7.46 6.84
N ASN A 54 -13.93 8.53 7.64
CA ASN A 54 -13.54 9.87 7.22
C ASN A 54 -12.56 10.50 8.23
N ASP A 55 -11.54 9.74 8.64
CA ASP A 55 -10.48 10.24 9.53
C ASP A 55 -9.12 10.14 8.84
N TYR A 56 -8.74 11.25 8.21
CA TYR A 56 -7.43 11.38 7.57
C TYR A 56 -6.27 11.28 8.59
N GLY A 57 -6.44 11.81 9.80
CA GLY A 57 -5.39 11.80 10.82
C GLY A 57 -5.07 10.40 11.28
N LEU A 58 -6.11 9.59 11.51
CA LEU A 58 -5.97 8.18 11.84
C LEU A 58 -5.34 7.40 10.67
N ALA A 59 -5.83 7.61 9.44
CA ALA A 59 -5.29 6.94 8.25
C ALA A 59 -3.80 7.24 8.04
N TYR A 60 -3.43 8.51 8.11
CA TYR A 60 -2.04 8.95 7.98
C TYR A 60 -1.17 8.40 9.11
N GLY A 61 -1.66 8.45 10.35
CA GLY A 61 -0.94 7.93 11.52
C GLY A 61 -0.66 6.43 11.42
N PHE A 62 -1.70 5.63 11.17
CA PHE A 62 -1.56 4.20 10.99
C PHE A 62 -0.72 3.85 9.75
N GLY A 63 -0.96 4.51 8.62
CA GLY A 63 -0.22 4.29 7.38
C GLY A 63 1.27 4.59 7.52
N SER A 64 1.62 5.70 8.19
CA SER A 64 3.02 6.08 8.43
C SER A 64 3.72 5.11 9.38
N LEU A 65 3.04 4.69 10.46
CA LEU A 65 3.57 3.69 11.38
C LEU A 65 3.77 2.34 10.69
N ALA A 66 2.78 1.89 9.93
CA ALA A 66 2.87 0.66 9.15
C ALA A 66 4.03 0.73 8.13
N LEU A 67 4.14 1.83 7.38
CA LEU A 67 5.22 2.04 6.41
C LEU A 67 6.61 2.01 7.07
N ALA A 68 6.76 2.65 8.23
CA ALA A 68 8.01 2.62 8.98
C ALA A 68 8.39 1.19 9.40
N LEU A 69 7.42 0.41 9.89
CA LEU A 69 7.64 -0.99 10.28
C LEU A 69 7.95 -1.89 9.08
N ILE A 70 7.22 -1.73 7.97
CA ILE A 70 7.43 -2.49 6.72
C ILE A 70 8.83 -2.23 6.16
N LEU A 71 9.23 -0.96 6.07
CA LEU A 71 10.55 -0.59 5.55
C LEU A 71 11.68 -1.06 6.47
N PHE A 72 11.45 -1.02 7.78
CA PHE A 72 12.41 -1.52 8.76
C PHE A 72 12.59 -3.05 8.64
N ASP A 73 11.50 -3.81 8.56
CA ASP A 73 11.54 -5.27 8.40
C ASP A 73 12.20 -5.68 7.07
N GLY A 74 11.84 -5.04 5.97
CA GLY A 74 12.46 -5.24 4.65
C GLY A 74 13.96 -4.91 4.64
N GLY A 75 14.36 -3.86 5.39
CA GLY A 75 15.76 -3.49 5.57
C GLY A 75 16.56 -4.54 6.35
N LEU A 76 16.00 -5.06 7.45
CA LEU A 76 16.64 -6.10 8.28
C LEU A 76 16.80 -7.44 7.54
N GLY A 77 15.84 -7.81 6.68
CA GLY A 77 15.91 -9.04 5.87
C GLY A 77 16.96 -9.00 4.75
N THR A 78 17.48 -7.81 4.42
CA THR A 78 18.42 -7.63 3.31
C THR A 78 19.86 -7.81 3.77
N SER A 79 20.54 -8.86 3.26
CA SER A 79 21.93 -9.08 3.64
C SER A 79 22.87 -8.17 2.84
N LEU A 80 23.74 -7.46 3.55
CA LEU A 80 24.74 -6.56 2.94
C LEU A 80 25.64 -7.28 1.93
N ARG A 81 25.87 -8.59 2.13
CA ARG A 81 26.66 -9.43 1.21
C ARG A 81 25.94 -9.64 -0.13
N ARG A 82 24.61 -9.87 -0.13
CA ARG A 82 23.82 -9.97 -1.36
C ARG A 82 23.72 -8.62 -2.05
N LEU A 83 23.50 -7.54 -1.29
CA LEU A 83 23.39 -6.18 -1.82
C LEU A 83 24.65 -5.73 -2.58
N ARG A 84 25.85 -6.04 -2.08
CA ARG A 84 27.11 -5.67 -2.73
C ARG A 84 27.25 -6.21 -4.16
N GLY A 85 26.68 -7.38 -4.46
CA GLY A 85 26.73 -7.99 -5.79
C GLY A 85 25.85 -7.27 -6.82
N VAL A 86 24.82 -6.56 -6.38
CA VAL A 86 23.81 -5.90 -7.23
C VAL A 86 23.71 -4.39 -7.00
N LEU A 87 24.65 -3.81 -6.27
CA LEU A 87 24.54 -2.43 -5.80
C LEU A 87 24.38 -1.42 -6.94
N ARG A 88 25.12 -1.59 -8.04
CA ARG A 88 25.03 -0.71 -9.22
C ARG A 88 23.63 -0.75 -9.87
N PRO A 89 23.11 -1.91 -10.33
CA PRO A 89 21.78 -1.96 -10.92
C PRO A 89 20.68 -1.55 -9.92
N SER A 90 20.82 -1.89 -8.64
CA SER A 90 19.86 -1.46 -7.61
C SER A 90 19.82 0.06 -7.43
N LEU A 91 20.97 0.72 -7.36
CA LEU A 91 21.04 2.18 -7.24
C LEU A 91 20.48 2.89 -8.48
N THR A 92 20.76 2.37 -9.68
CA THR A 92 20.23 2.96 -10.92
C THR A 92 18.71 2.84 -11.01
N LEU A 93 18.16 1.69 -10.61
CA LEU A 93 16.70 1.49 -10.58
C LEU A 93 16.04 2.37 -9.52
N ALA A 94 16.62 2.46 -8.31
CA ALA A 94 16.10 3.26 -7.21
C ALA A 94 16.19 4.78 -7.42
N THR A 95 16.97 5.25 -8.41
CA THR A 95 17.14 6.69 -8.70
C THR A 95 16.58 7.05 -10.06
N ALA A 96 17.32 6.77 -11.13
CA ALA A 96 16.93 7.10 -12.49
C ALA A 96 15.65 6.35 -12.91
N GLY A 97 15.51 5.08 -12.54
CA GLY A 97 14.30 4.30 -12.82
C GLY A 97 13.05 4.94 -12.20
N VAL A 98 13.11 5.28 -10.92
CA VAL A 98 12.01 5.97 -10.20
C VAL A 98 11.68 7.32 -10.83
N LEU A 99 12.69 8.14 -11.13
CA LEU A 99 12.46 9.46 -11.76
C LEU A 99 11.79 9.35 -13.14
N ILE A 100 12.23 8.40 -13.96
CA ILE A 100 11.64 8.16 -15.29
C ILE A 100 10.20 7.67 -15.14
N THR A 101 9.95 6.68 -14.28
CA THR A 101 8.59 6.16 -14.05
C THR A 101 7.66 7.23 -13.49
N ALA A 102 8.11 8.01 -12.52
CA ALA A 102 7.32 9.12 -11.96
C ALA A 102 6.98 10.15 -13.04
N GLY A 103 7.96 10.53 -13.89
CA GLY A 103 7.76 11.49 -14.98
C GLY A 103 6.78 10.99 -16.04
N ILE A 104 6.89 9.72 -16.46
CA ILE A 104 5.97 9.11 -17.44
C ILE A 104 4.56 9.06 -16.87
N THR A 105 4.40 8.58 -15.62
CA THR A 105 3.10 8.50 -14.95
C THR A 105 2.48 9.89 -14.75
N ALA A 106 3.28 10.89 -14.36
CA ALA A 106 2.82 12.27 -14.21
C ALA A 106 2.38 12.88 -15.56
N ALA A 107 3.13 12.65 -16.64
CA ALA A 107 2.72 13.08 -17.96
C ALA A 107 1.40 12.42 -18.38
N GLY A 108 1.25 11.11 -18.16
CA GLY A 108 -0.01 10.40 -18.38
C GLY A 108 -1.16 10.98 -17.56
N ALA A 109 -0.94 11.24 -16.28
CA ALA A 109 -1.93 11.85 -15.39
C ALA A 109 -2.37 13.25 -15.86
N HIS A 110 -1.44 14.08 -16.32
CA HIS A 110 -1.74 15.40 -16.87
C HIS A 110 -2.54 15.31 -18.18
N TYR A 111 -2.07 14.53 -19.15
CA TYR A 111 -2.64 14.52 -20.50
C TYR A 111 -3.92 13.66 -20.63
N LEU A 112 -4.05 12.57 -19.87
CA LEU A 112 -5.22 11.68 -19.95
C LEU A 112 -6.37 12.13 -19.05
N PHE A 113 -6.06 12.69 -17.87
CA PHE A 113 -7.07 13.06 -16.86
C PHE A 113 -7.20 14.57 -16.67
N GLY A 114 -6.38 15.39 -17.34
CA GLY A 114 -6.47 16.85 -17.28
C GLY A 114 -6.04 17.48 -15.95
N LEU A 115 -5.31 16.73 -15.11
CA LEU A 115 -4.84 17.19 -13.80
C LEU A 115 -3.78 18.30 -13.93
N GLY A 116 -3.64 19.17 -12.94
CA GLY A 116 -2.55 20.14 -12.91
C GLY A 116 -1.17 19.46 -12.81
N TRP A 117 -0.11 20.15 -13.24
CA TRP A 117 1.25 19.59 -13.20
C TRP A 117 1.72 19.21 -11.80
N ILE A 118 1.31 19.95 -10.77
CA ILE A 118 1.67 19.65 -9.38
C ILE A 118 0.98 18.35 -8.94
N GLU A 119 -0.32 18.22 -9.17
CA GLU A 119 -1.12 17.04 -8.82
C GLU A 119 -0.65 15.80 -9.58
N SER A 120 -0.32 15.97 -10.86
CA SER A 120 0.17 14.88 -11.71
C SER A 120 1.56 14.40 -11.27
N LEU A 121 2.46 15.31 -10.90
CA LEU A 121 3.77 14.98 -10.32
C LEU A 121 3.62 14.28 -8.97
N LEU A 122 2.67 14.70 -8.12
CA LEU A 122 2.38 14.01 -6.86
C LEU A 122 1.89 12.59 -7.10
N MET A 123 0.95 12.38 -8.03
CA MET A 123 0.49 11.05 -8.41
C MET A 123 1.62 10.18 -8.96
N GLY A 124 2.45 10.74 -9.84
CA GLY A 124 3.62 10.06 -10.37
C GLY A 124 4.60 9.64 -9.27
N ALA A 125 4.86 10.51 -8.30
CA ALA A 125 5.72 10.21 -7.16
C ALA A 125 5.16 9.07 -6.28
N ILE A 126 3.87 9.10 -5.96
CA ILE A 126 3.20 8.06 -5.15
C ILE A 126 3.30 6.68 -5.83
N VAL A 127 3.03 6.61 -7.13
CA VAL A 127 2.97 5.34 -7.89
C VAL A 127 4.36 4.80 -8.23
N SER A 128 5.39 5.65 -8.23
CA SER A 128 6.74 5.26 -8.65
C SER A 128 7.47 4.29 -7.71
N SER A 129 7.01 4.15 -6.45
CA SER A 129 7.59 3.21 -5.49
C SER A 129 7.07 1.80 -5.74
N THR A 130 7.99 0.82 -5.86
CA THR A 130 7.65 -0.59 -6.14
C THR A 130 7.73 -1.44 -4.87
N ASP A 131 6.75 -2.32 -4.67
CA ASP A 131 6.82 -3.44 -3.71
C ASP A 131 7.35 -4.68 -4.45
N ALA A 132 8.37 -5.37 -3.89
CA ALA A 132 9.18 -6.38 -4.59
C ALA A 132 9.27 -7.71 -3.83
#